data_AF-A0A1H4ICG3-F1
#
_entry.id   AF-A0A1H4ICG3-F1
#
_cell.length_a   1.000
_cell.length_b   1.000
_cell.length_c   1.000
_cell.angle_alpha   90.00
_cell.angle_beta   90.00
_cell.angle_gamma   90.00
#
_symmetry.space_group_name_H-M   'P 1'
#
loop_
_entity.id
_entity.type
_entity.pdbx_description
1 polymer ?
#
loop_
_entity_poly.entity_id
_entity_poly.type
_entity_poly.pdbx_seq_one_letter_code
_entity_poly.pdbx_strand_id
1 'polypeptide(L)'
;MPVARHWTYDSVPGAGDWLGTSRCSCSLCSFASKRDLLLAIGRRPRLAALYELVESIRGDSLRSDWRIHDLIHLAEAPDAPDPGVVCADNTRAFAMLEQQVRAALTQPPRKAVKLARRAGTLPCTSCPAHP
;
A
#
# COMPACT_ATOMS: atom_id res chain seq x y z
N MET A 1 -11.23 18.56 -16.48
CA MET A 1 -10.34 17.37 -16.41
C MET A 1 -11.15 16.20 -15.86
N PRO A 2 -11.07 14.99 -16.43
CA PRO A 2 -11.83 13.88 -15.88
C PRO A 2 -11.28 13.53 -14.49
N VAL A 3 -12.11 13.69 -13.47
CA VAL A 3 -11.83 13.22 -12.12
C VAL A 3 -11.97 11.71 -12.13
N ALA A 4 -10.86 11.01 -11.99
CA ALA A 4 -10.79 9.57 -11.87
C ALA A 4 -11.55 9.10 -10.61
N ARG A 5 -12.85 8.80 -10.75
CA ARG A 5 -13.68 8.25 -9.66
C ARG A 5 -13.27 6.81 -9.25
N HIS A 6 -12.30 6.21 -9.94
CA HIS A 6 -11.80 4.85 -9.69
C HIS A 6 -10.84 4.70 -8.49
N TRP A 7 -10.76 5.71 -7.64
CA TRP A 7 -9.90 5.71 -6.45
C TRP A 7 -10.63 5.27 -5.17
N THR A 8 -11.90 4.90 -5.31
CA THR A 8 -12.64 4.17 -4.27
C THR A 8 -12.61 2.68 -4.60
N TYR A 9 -12.26 1.86 -3.62
CA TYR A 9 -12.13 0.40 -3.69
C TYR A 9 -13.39 -0.32 -4.23
N ASP A 10 -14.52 0.39 -4.29
CA ASP A 10 -15.81 -0.03 -4.85
C ASP A 10 -15.99 0.35 -6.35
N SER A 11 -14.92 0.72 -7.06
CA SER A 11 -14.99 0.94 -8.51
C SER A 11 -14.80 -0.36 -9.29
N VAL A 12 -15.57 -0.54 -10.35
CA VAL A 12 -15.49 -1.69 -11.28
C VAL A 12 -14.03 -1.92 -11.72
N PRO A 13 -13.50 -3.16 -11.63
CA PRO A 13 -14.22 -4.43 -11.47
C PRO A 13 -14.36 -4.99 -10.04
N GLY A 14 -14.15 -4.22 -8.97
CA GLY A 14 -14.21 -4.70 -7.56
C GLY A 14 -15.48 -4.35 -6.78
N ALA A 15 -16.49 -3.79 -7.46
CA ALA A 15 -17.69 -3.28 -6.80
C ALA A 15 -18.52 -4.42 -6.16
N GLY A 16 -18.84 -4.30 -4.87
CA GLY A 16 -19.66 -5.27 -4.13
C GLY A 16 -18.94 -6.52 -3.58
N ASP A 17 -17.66 -6.73 -3.89
CA ASP A 17 -16.88 -7.89 -3.41
C ASP A 17 -16.17 -7.58 -2.07
N TRP A 18 -16.96 -7.50 -1.00
CA TRP A 18 -16.44 -6.96 0.26
C TRP A 18 -15.57 -7.93 1.05
N LEU A 19 -15.64 -9.27 0.88
CA LEU A 19 -14.89 -10.31 1.65
C LEU A 19 -14.45 -9.95 3.09
N GLY A 20 -15.27 -9.19 3.84
CA GLY A 20 -14.96 -8.73 5.20
C GLY A 20 -14.14 -7.44 5.35
N THR A 21 -13.81 -6.74 4.27
CA THR A 21 -13.15 -5.42 4.31
C THR A 21 -14.06 -4.36 4.93
N SER A 22 -13.64 -3.82 6.08
CA SER A 22 -14.52 -3.00 6.93
C SER A 22 -14.55 -1.52 6.56
N ARG A 23 -13.55 -1.01 5.83
CA ARG A 23 -13.34 0.43 5.59
C ARG A 23 -12.50 0.65 4.34
N CYS A 24 -13.02 1.31 3.31
CA CYS A 24 -12.21 1.75 2.17
C CYS A 24 -12.56 3.16 1.68
N SER A 25 -11.64 4.09 1.89
CA SER A 25 -11.34 5.16 0.94
C SER A 25 -9.85 5.49 1.07
N CYS A 26 -9.25 6.04 0.02
CA CYS A 26 -7.85 6.46 -0.04
C CYS A 26 -7.42 7.51 1.02
N SER A 27 -8.33 8.03 1.85
CA SER A 27 -8.02 8.81 3.05
C SER A 27 -8.11 8.02 4.36
N LEU A 28 -8.66 6.80 4.34
CA LEU A 28 -8.83 5.91 5.49
C LEU A 28 -7.93 4.65 5.44
N CYS A 29 -7.13 4.45 4.38
CA CYS A 29 -6.17 3.32 4.28
C CYS A 29 -5.16 3.26 5.46
N SER A 30 -4.86 4.41 6.09
CA SER A 30 -4.06 4.47 7.32
C SER A 30 -4.75 3.84 8.53
N PHE A 31 -6.06 3.61 8.49
CA PHE A 31 -6.86 2.94 9.53
C PHE A 31 -7.25 1.51 9.15
N ALA A 32 -6.85 1.02 7.97
CA ALA A 32 -7.12 -0.35 7.56
C ALA A 32 -6.39 -1.34 8.47
N SER A 33 -7.04 -2.47 8.75
CA SER A 33 -6.40 -3.58 9.46
C SER A 33 -5.29 -4.20 8.60
N LYS A 34 -4.34 -4.92 9.22
CA LYS A 34 -3.31 -5.63 8.46
C LYS A 34 -3.93 -6.59 7.44
N ARG A 35 -4.98 -7.32 7.81
CA ARG A 35 -5.70 -8.23 6.92
C ARG A 35 -6.28 -7.51 5.69
N ASP A 36 -6.92 -6.36 5.89
CA ASP A 36 -7.48 -5.56 4.79
C ASP A 36 -6.39 -5.03 3.84
N LEU A 37 -5.23 -4.67 4.39
CA LEU A 37 -4.08 -4.24 3.58
C LEU A 37 -3.53 -5.38 2.71
N LEU A 38 -3.41 -6.59 3.27
CA LEU A 38 -2.96 -7.77 2.51
C LEU A 38 -3.95 -8.11 1.39
N LEU A 39 -5.25 -8.07 1.67
CA LEU A 39 -6.30 -8.27 0.65
C LEU A 39 -6.21 -7.20 -0.46
N ALA A 40 -6.04 -5.93 -0.09
CA ALA A 40 -5.93 -4.85 -1.06
C ALA A 40 -4.69 -4.98 -1.96
N ILE A 41 -3.55 -5.41 -1.39
CA ILE A 41 -2.31 -5.65 -2.12
C ILE A 41 -2.46 -6.83 -3.08
N GLY A 42 -2.95 -7.97 -2.59
CA GLY A 42 -3.17 -9.16 -3.43
C GLY A 42 -4.17 -8.92 -4.56
N ARG A 43 -5.20 -8.08 -4.33
CA ARG A 43 -6.18 -7.70 -5.37
C ARG A 43 -5.63 -6.74 -6.43
N ARG A 44 -4.62 -5.92 -6.12
CA ARG A 44 -4.07 -4.90 -7.04
C ARG A 44 -2.54 -4.87 -7.01
N PRO A 45 -1.88 -5.95 -7.48
CA PRO A 45 -0.43 -6.09 -7.35
C PRO A 45 0.36 -4.98 -8.08
N ARG A 46 -0.10 -4.55 -9.26
CA ARG A 46 0.57 -3.46 -10.01
C ARG A 46 0.50 -2.11 -9.29
N LEU A 47 -0.63 -1.81 -8.65
CA LEU A 47 -0.76 -0.60 -7.85
C LEU A 47 0.11 -0.66 -6.60
N ALA A 48 0.18 -1.82 -5.93
CA ALA A 48 1.07 -2.03 -4.80
C ALA A 48 2.54 -1.84 -5.19
N ALA A 49 2.98 -2.40 -6.31
CA ALA A 49 4.33 -2.19 -6.84
C ALA A 49 4.61 -0.71 -7.17
N LEU A 50 3.62 0.04 -7.66
CA LEU A 50 3.76 1.48 -7.91
C LEU A 50 3.94 2.27 -6.61
N TYR A 51 3.24 1.89 -5.53
CA TYR A 51 3.44 2.49 -4.21
C TYR A 51 4.80 2.12 -3.61
N GLU A 52 5.28 0.89 -3.78
CA GLU A 52 6.63 0.47 -3.38
C GLU A 52 7.71 1.30 -4.09
N LEU A 53 7.55 1.57 -5.39
CA LEU A 53 8.43 2.47 -6.13
C LEU A 53 8.46 3.88 -5.53
N VAL A 54 7.32 4.40 -5.09
CA VAL A 54 7.26 5.71 -4.42
C VAL A 54 7.96 5.66 -3.07
N GLU A 55 7.70 4.66 -2.23
CA GLU A 55 8.33 4.52 -0.90
C GLU A 55 9.85 4.34 -0.98
N SER A 56 10.33 3.60 -1.99
CA SER A 56 11.77 3.37 -2.21
C SER A 56 12.48 4.63 -2.69
N ILE A 57 11.94 5.36 -3.66
CA ILE A 57 12.56 6.59 -4.18
C ILE A 57 12.46 7.74 -3.18
N ARG A 58 11.32 7.88 -2.50
CA ARG A 58 11.12 8.97 -1.54
C ARG A 58 11.75 8.68 -0.18
N GLY A 59 12.04 7.43 0.14
CA GLY A 59 12.58 7.05 1.45
C GLY A 59 11.63 7.34 2.60
N ASP A 60 10.32 7.45 2.34
CA ASP A 60 9.27 7.61 3.35
C ASP A 60 8.33 6.42 3.29
N SER A 61 7.70 6.07 4.41
CA SER A 61 6.68 5.04 4.44
C SER A 61 5.28 5.68 4.46
N LEU A 62 4.34 5.06 3.75
CA LEU A 62 2.93 5.48 3.73
C LEU A 62 2.28 5.33 5.12
N ARG A 63 2.81 4.41 5.95
CA ARG A 63 2.41 4.19 7.35
C ARG A 63 3.62 4.12 8.27
N SER A 64 3.42 4.48 9.54
CA SER A 64 4.46 4.35 10.58
C SER A 64 4.80 2.91 10.92
N ASP A 65 3.81 2.01 10.82
CA ASP A 65 3.90 0.67 11.38
C ASP A 65 4.43 -0.37 10.38
N TRP A 66 4.18 -0.16 9.09
CA TRP A 66 4.49 -1.13 8.02
C TRP A 66 5.04 -0.42 6.79
N ARG A 67 6.06 -1.01 6.16
CA ARG A 67 6.46 -0.65 4.78
C ARG A 67 5.57 -1.39 3.81
N ILE A 68 5.29 -0.78 2.65
CA ILE A 68 4.51 -1.48 1.65
C ILE A 68 5.27 -2.69 1.07
N HIS A 69 6.59 -2.61 0.98
CA HIS A 69 7.46 -3.73 0.62
C HIS A 69 7.20 -4.96 1.49
N ASP A 70 7.17 -4.79 2.82
CA ASP A 70 6.90 -5.88 3.76
C ASP A 70 5.50 -6.46 3.57
N LEU A 71 4.51 -5.60 3.29
CA LEU A 71 3.13 -6.03 3.07
C LEU A 71 2.96 -6.76 1.73
N ILE A 72 3.72 -6.43 0.70
CA ILE A 72 3.77 -7.16 -0.58
C ILE A 72 4.27 -8.58 -0.33
N HIS A 73 5.41 -8.73 0.33
CA HIS A 73 5.94 -10.05 0.67
C HIS A 73 4.99 -10.87 1.55
N LEU A 74 4.32 -10.22 2.52
CA LEU A 74 3.32 -10.90 3.35
C LEU A 74 2.06 -11.29 2.58
N ALA A 75 1.70 -10.57 1.51
CA ALA A 75 0.54 -10.90 0.69
C ALA A 75 0.83 -12.06 -0.29
N GLU A 76 2.09 -12.31 -0.60
CA GLU A 76 2.55 -13.44 -1.42
C GLU A 76 2.78 -14.73 -0.61
N ALA A 77 2.74 -14.64 0.73
CA ALA A 77 2.97 -15.78 1.61
C ALA A 77 1.84 -16.82 1.52
N PRO A 78 2.13 -18.12 1.71
CA PRO A 78 1.11 -19.18 1.62
C PRO A 78 -0.04 -19.05 2.63
N ASP A 79 0.18 -18.38 3.77
CA ASP A 79 -0.80 -18.12 4.82
C ASP A 79 -1.53 -16.78 4.64
N ALA A 80 -1.26 -16.05 3.56
CA ALA A 80 -1.93 -14.80 3.25
C ALA A 80 -3.43 -15.02 2.98
N PRO A 81 -4.29 -14.04 3.32
CA PRO A 81 -5.69 -14.07 2.92
C PRO A 81 -5.82 -14.18 1.39
N ASP A 82 -6.70 -15.08 0.92
CA ASP A 82 -7.02 -15.17 -0.50
C ASP A 82 -7.57 -13.83 -1.02
N PRO A 83 -6.91 -13.20 -2.02
CA PRO A 83 -7.36 -11.93 -2.55
C PRO A 83 -8.71 -12.01 -3.29
N GLY A 84 -9.14 -13.19 -3.72
CA GLY A 84 -10.30 -13.34 -4.60
C GLY A 84 -10.05 -12.71 -5.97
N VAL A 85 -10.83 -11.69 -6.34
CA VAL A 85 -10.71 -11.06 -7.66
C VAL A 85 -9.46 -10.18 -7.75
N VAL A 86 -8.53 -10.57 -8.61
CA VAL A 86 -7.33 -9.77 -8.91
C VAL A 86 -7.58 -8.82 -10.10
N CYS A 87 -7.43 -7.52 -9.86
CA CYS A 87 -7.46 -6.51 -10.91
C CYS A 87 -6.08 -6.41 -11.57
N ALA A 88 -6.00 -6.82 -12.83
CA ALA A 88 -4.76 -6.78 -13.61
C ALA A 88 -4.28 -5.37 -13.98
N ASP A 89 -5.12 -4.33 -13.80
CA ASP A 89 -4.77 -2.92 -14.06
C ASP A 89 -4.23 -2.65 -15.48
N ASN A 90 -4.60 -3.46 -16.48
CA ASN A 90 -4.15 -3.36 -17.87
C ASN A 90 -4.84 -2.27 -18.70
N THR A 91 -5.30 -1.20 -18.04
CA THR A 91 -6.05 -0.13 -18.71
C THR A 91 -5.12 1.01 -19.15
N ARG A 92 -5.51 1.73 -20.21
CA ARG A 92 -4.83 2.97 -20.63
C ARG A 92 -4.76 3.99 -19.49
N ALA A 93 -5.80 4.07 -18.67
CA ALA A 93 -5.84 4.99 -17.53
C ALA A 93 -4.74 4.66 -16.51
N PHE A 94 -4.51 3.38 -16.23
CA PHE A 94 -3.45 2.95 -15.33
C PHE A 94 -2.05 3.19 -15.91
N ALA A 95 -1.85 2.92 -17.20
CA ALA A 95 -0.58 3.24 -17.87
C ALA A 95 -0.25 4.75 -17.79
N MET A 96 -1.25 5.62 -17.95
CA MET A 96 -1.07 7.06 -17.77
C MET A 96 -0.71 7.43 -16.32
N LEU A 97 -1.31 6.77 -15.33
CA LEU A 97 -0.97 6.96 -13.92
C LEU A 97 0.48 6.57 -13.63
N GLU A 98 0.92 5.39 -14.09
CA GLU A 98 2.31 4.94 -13.94
C GLU A 98 3.30 5.96 -14.53
N GLN A 99 3.00 6.48 -15.73
CA GLN A 99 3.83 7.51 -16.37
C GLN A 99 3.87 8.81 -15.55
N GLN A 100 2.72 9.28 -15.06
CA GLN A 100 2.63 10.49 -14.24
C GLN A 100 3.40 10.35 -12.91
N VAL A 101 3.28 9.20 -12.25
CA VAL A 101 4.02 8.91 -11.01
C VAL A 101 5.52 8.90 -11.29
N ARG A 102 5.98 8.18 -12.32
CA ARG A 102 7.41 8.14 -12.69
C ARG A 102 7.95 9.54 -13.02
N ALA A 103 7.21 10.34 -13.78
CA ALA A 103 7.58 11.72 -14.07
C ALA A 103 7.67 12.56 -12.78
N ALA A 104 6.71 12.44 -11.86
CA ALA A 104 6.73 13.16 -10.60
C ALA A 104 7.89 12.73 -9.69
N LEU A 105 8.31 11.46 -9.74
CA LEU A 105 9.44 10.94 -8.96
C LEU A 105 10.80 11.50 -9.38
N THR A 106 10.94 12.02 -10.62
CA THR A 106 12.13 12.75 -11.06
C THR A 106 12.32 14.11 -10.38
N GLN A 107 11.23 14.67 -9.85
CA GLN A 107 11.25 15.97 -9.18
C GLN A 107 11.63 15.80 -7.72
N PRO A 108 12.30 16.79 -7.10
CA PRO A 108 12.59 16.76 -5.67
C PRO A 108 11.28 16.65 -4.86
N PRO A 109 11.33 16.00 -3.69
CA PRO A 109 10.15 15.89 -2.84
C PRO A 109 9.71 17.29 -2.38
N ARG A 110 8.41 17.58 -2.51
CA ARG A 110 7.83 18.88 -2.12
C ARG A 110 7.88 19.15 -0.60
N LYS A 111 8.07 18.11 0.21
CA LYS A 111 8.16 18.17 1.67
C LYS A 111 9.38 17.38 2.11
N ALA A 112 9.99 17.81 3.21
CA ALA A 112 11.04 17.04 3.85
C ALA A 112 10.52 15.65 4.22
N VAL A 113 11.26 14.63 3.81
CA VAL A 113 10.99 13.24 4.16
C VAL A 113 11.20 13.11 5.66
N LYS A 114 10.10 12.94 6.38
CA LYS A 114 10.11 12.62 7.80
C LYS A 114 9.48 11.25 7.88
N LEU A 115 10.31 10.21 7.83
CA LEU A 115 9.87 8.83 7.99
C LEU A 115 8.72 8.77 8.99
N ALA A 116 7.52 8.37 8.54
CA ALA A 116 6.39 8.17 9.45
C ALA A 116 6.80 7.25 10.61
N ARG A 117 7.73 6.34 10.33
CA ARG A 117 8.49 5.58 11.31
C ARG A 117 9.67 6.40 11.85
N ARG A 118 9.52 6.98 13.03
CA ARG A 118 10.72 7.25 13.86
C ARG A 118 11.40 5.90 14.09
N ALA A 119 12.71 5.82 13.85
CA ALA A 119 13.54 4.70 14.27
C ALA A 119 13.52 4.62 15.80
N GLY A 120 12.44 4.06 16.34
CA GLY A 120 12.19 3.80 17.74
C GLY A 120 12.18 2.31 18.03
N THR A 121 12.95 1.52 17.27
CA THR A 121 13.48 0.28 17.82
C THR A 121 14.50 0.68 18.88
N LEU A 122 14.04 0.78 20.13
CA LEU A 122 14.95 0.62 21.26
C LEU A 122 15.74 -0.68 21.01
N PRO A 123 17.08 -0.68 21.11
CA PRO A 123 17.82 -1.92 21.05
C PRO A 123 17.28 -2.83 22.16
N CYS A 124 16.85 -4.04 21.79
CA CYS A 124 16.44 -5.05 22.75
C CYS A 124 17.68 -5.48 23.55
N THR A 125 17.99 -4.76 24.63
CA THR A 125 19.14 -5.06 25.51
C THR A 125 18.72 -5.42 26.92
N SER A 126 17.45 -5.76 27.16
CA SER A 126 17.03 -6.25 28.48
C SER A 126 15.75 -7.08 28.43
N CYS A 127 15.86 -8.34 28.00
CA CYS A 127 15.00 -9.37 28.56
C CYS A 127 15.76 -9.97 29.75
N PRO A 128 15.34 -9.75 31.01
CA PRO A 128 15.87 -10.56 32.10
C PRO A 128 15.47 -12.01 31.84
N ALA A 129 16.45 -12.91 31.86
CA ALA A 129 16.19 -14.34 31.93
C ALA A 129 15.37 -14.58 33.19
N HIS A 130 14.11 -15.00 33.04
CA HIS A 130 13.33 -15.47 34.17
C HIS A 130 13.89 -16.84 34.62
N PRO A 131 13.95 -17.09 35.94
CA PRO A 131 14.49 -18.32 36.52
C PRO A 131 13.67 -19.56 36.18
#